data_AF-G1VNK1-F1
#
_entry.id   AF-G1VNK1-F1
#
_cell.length_a   1.000
_cell.length_b   1.000
_cell.length_c   1.000
_cell.angle_alpha   90.00
_cell.angle_beta   90.00
_cell.angle_gamma   90.00
#
_symmetry.space_group_name_H-M   'P 1'
#
loop_
_entity.id
_entity.type
_entity.pdbx_description
1 polymer ?
#
loop_
_entity_poly.entity_id
_entity_poly.type
_entity_poly.pdbx_seq_one_letter_code
_entity_poly.pdbx_strand_id
1 'polypeptide(L)'
;MPNMSLKKVEMPVQDGEVRRNNFEEVALGYTKEMAMEEAQRCLHCPTKPCISGCPVAVNIPDFIEQVKEGNFEEAYQIIHETSSLPAVCGRVCPQEKQCEAKCVRGVKGEAVAIGRLERFVADWHRVNVKDELKKPEGNGHKVAVVGAGPAGLTCAGDLAKKGISGIRV
;
A
#
# COMPACT_ATOMS: atom_id res chain seq x y z
N MET A 1 7.67 16.31 16.50
CA MET A 1 8.20 17.14 15.40
C MET A 1 8.53 16.22 14.23
N PRO A 2 8.30 16.63 12.97
CA PRO A 2 8.58 15.76 11.82
C PRO A 2 10.07 15.48 11.69
N ASN A 3 10.40 14.26 11.29
CA ASN A 3 11.77 13.84 10.97
C ASN A 3 12.24 14.62 9.73
N MET A 4 13.23 15.50 9.92
CA MET A 4 13.71 16.38 8.86
C MET A 4 14.79 15.76 7.97
N SER A 5 15.12 14.47 8.12
CA SER A 5 16.07 13.75 7.26
C SER A 5 15.75 13.94 5.78
N LEU A 6 16.78 14.28 5.00
CA LEU A 6 16.68 14.44 3.55
C LEU A 6 16.70 13.11 2.79
N LYS A 7 17.03 12.01 3.46
CA LYS A 7 17.05 10.66 2.88
C LYS A 7 15.95 9.79 3.48
N LYS A 8 15.40 8.89 2.66
CA LYS A 8 14.54 7.81 3.10
C LYS A 8 15.29 6.90 4.06
N VAL A 9 14.56 6.33 5.00
CA VAL A 9 15.03 5.17 5.74
C VAL A 9 15.39 4.09 4.70
N GLU A 10 16.60 3.57 4.80
CA GLU A 10 17.10 2.60 3.82
C GLU A 10 16.33 1.30 3.98
N MET A 11 15.83 0.74 2.88
CA MET A 11 15.14 -0.54 2.93
C MET A 11 16.17 -1.67 2.87
N PRO A 12 16.13 -2.65 3.78
CA PRO A 12 17.01 -3.81 3.69
C PRO A 12 16.77 -4.54 2.37
N VAL A 13 17.87 -4.93 1.74
CA VAL A 13 17.88 -5.72 0.50
C VAL A 13 18.77 -6.92 0.66
N GLN A 14 18.50 -8.00 -0.08
CA GLN A 14 19.43 -9.11 -0.20
C GLN A 14 20.77 -8.63 -0.75
N ASP A 15 21.85 -9.25 -0.25
CA ASP A 15 23.20 -9.06 -0.76
C ASP A 15 23.29 -9.41 -2.25
N GLY A 16 24.15 -8.69 -2.98
CA GLY A 16 24.31 -8.84 -4.43
C GLY A 16 24.77 -10.23 -4.85
N GLU A 17 25.70 -10.84 -4.12
CA GLU A 17 26.23 -12.17 -4.39
C GLU A 17 25.24 -13.28 -4.03
N VAL A 18 24.31 -13.01 -3.10
CA VAL A 18 23.23 -13.94 -2.76
C VAL A 18 22.10 -13.86 -3.79
N ARG A 19 21.57 -12.66 -4.05
CA ARG A 19 20.36 -12.48 -4.86
C ARG A 19 20.52 -12.82 -6.34
N ARG A 20 21.76 -12.84 -6.85
CA ARG A 20 22.04 -13.26 -8.23
C ARG A 20 21.83 -14.76 -8.47
N ASN A 21 21.72 -15.54 -7.39
CA ASN A 21 21.66 -17.01 -7.41
C ASN A 21 20.29 -17.56 -6.96
N ASN A 22 19.27 -16.73 -6.78
CA ASN A 22 17.92 -17.15 -6.37
C ASN A 22 16.82 -16.29 -7.01
N PHE A 23 15.56 -16.68 -6.78
CA PHE A 23 14.36 -15.95 -7.22
C PHE A 23 13.55 -15.38 -6.04
N GLU A 24 14.19 -15.28 -4.87
CA GLU A 24 13.55 -14.73 -3.67
C GLU A 24 13.43 -13.20 -3.77
N GLU A 25 12.56 -12.61 -2.96
CA GLU A 25 12.31 -11.17 -3.00
C GLU A 25 13.56 -10.38 -2.59
N VAL A 26 14.04 -9.49 -3.46
CA VAL A 26 15.27 -8.70 -3.21
C VAL A 26 15.07 -7.65 -2.13
N ALA A 27 13.98 -6.88 -2.22
CA ALA A 27 13.62 -5.87 -1.25
C ALA A 27 12.89 -6.54 -0.09
N LEU A 28 13.47 -6.52 1.11
CA LEU A 28 12.98 -7.30 2.25
C LEU A 28 11.84 -6.60 3.02
N GLY A 29 11.59 -5.32 2.72
CA GLY A 29 10.57 -4.51 3.38
C GLY A 29 11.06 -3.88 4.68
N TYR A 30 10.25 -3.01 5.27
CA TYR A 30 10.57 -2.35 6.53
C TYR A 30 10.23 -3.22 7.74
N THR A 31 11.01 -3.08 8.82
CA THR A 31 10.54 -3.44 10.16
C THR A 31 9.53 -2.40 10.65
N LYS A 32 8.87 -2.71 11.78
CA LYS A 32 7.97 -1.77 12.45
C LYS A 32 8.66 -0.43 12.72
N GLU A 33 9.86 -0.48 13.30
CA GLU A 33 10.63 0.69 13.72
C GLU A 33 11.00 1.55 12.51
N MET A 34 11.46 0.91 11.44
CA MET A 34 11.83 1.59 10.18
C MET A 34 10.62 2.25 9.51
N ALA A 35 9.47 1.57 9.50
CA ALA A 35 8.25 2.12 8.93
C ALA A 35 7.75 3.34 9.73
N MET A 36 7.78 3.25 11.06
CA MET A 36 7.42 4.37 11.93
C MET A 36 8.39 5.55 11.78
N GLU A 37 9.70 5.29 11.67
CA GLU A 37 10.71 6.32 11.43
C GLU A 37 10.52 7.03 10.08
N GLU A 38 10.25 6.27 9.00
CA GLU A 38 10.00 6.85 7.69
C GLU A 38 8.68 7.63 7.67
N ALA A 39 7.64 7.14 8.35
CA ALA A 39 6.36 7.82 8.47
C ALA A 39 6.48 9.21 9.13
N GLN A 40 7.41 9.38 10.08
CA GLN A 40 7.69 10.67 10.71
C GLN A 40 8.22 11.74 9.73
N ARG A 41 8.67 11.38 8.52
CA ARG A 41 9.13 12.33 7.50
C ARG A 41 7.98 13.00 6.75
N CYS A 42 6.76 12.44 6.84
CA CYS A 42 5.57 13.06 6.26
C CYS A 42 5.25 14.37 6.98
N LEU A 43 4.97 15.42 6.20
CA LEU A 43 4.63 16.75 6.73
C LEU A 43 3.13 16.94 6.92
N HIS A 44 2.34 15.92 6.60
CA HIS A 44 0.87 16.00 6.57
C HIS A 44 0.39 17.26 5.80
N CYS A 45 0.92 17.44 4.59
CA CYS A 45 0.74 18.66 3.79
C CYS A 45 -0.75 19.01 3.60
N PRO A 46 -1.19 20.26 3.87
CA PRO A 46 -2.59 20.65 3.72
C PRO A 46 -3.16 20.44 2.30
N THR A 47 -2.35 20.66 1.27
CA THR A 47 -2.75 20.50 -0.14
C THR A 47 -2.64 19.06 -0.66
N LYS A 48 -2.14 18.12 0.15
CA LYS A 48 -2.03 16.67 -0.12
C LYS A 48 -1.62 16.30 -1.57
N PRO A 49 -0.54 16.87 -2.15
CA PRO A 49 -0.21 16.67 -3.57
C PRO A 49 0.15 15.22 -3.93
N CYS A 50 0.56 14.41 -2.96
CA CYS A 50 0.79 12.98 -3.17
C CYS A 50 -0.47 12.22 -3.58
N ILE A 51 -1.66 12.63 -3.12
CA ILE A 51 -2.94 12.00 -3.46
C ILE A 51 -3.24 12.18 -4.95
N SER A 52 -3.04 13.39 -5.50
CA SER A 52 -3.25 13.65 -6.93
C SER A 52 -2.23 12.95 -7.84
N GLY A 53 -1.08 12.54 -7.29
CA GLY A 53 -0.11 11.69 -7.99
C GLY A 53 -0.47 10.20 -7.99
N CYS A 54 -1.39 9.76 -7.14
CA CYS A 54 -1.83 8.37 -7.07
C CYS A 54 -3.03 8.12 -8.00
N PRO A 55 -2.95 7.18 -8.96
CA PRO A 55 -4.06 6.93 -9.90
C PRO A 55 -5.40 6.54 -9.26
N VAL A 56 -5.36 5.93 -8.06
CA VAL A 56 -6.56 5.54 -7.30
C VAL A 56 -6.83 6.46 -6.10
N ALA A 57 -6.09 7.56 -5.99
CA ALA A 57 -6.27 8.58 -4.96
C ALA A 57 -6.27 8.05 -3.50
N VAL A 58 -5.35 7.12 -3.18
CA VAL A 58 -5.14 6.66 -1.80
C VAL A 58 -4.95 7.86 -0.86
N ASN A 59 -5.60 7.84 0.31
CA ASN A 59 -5.48 8.89 1.32
C ASN A 59 -4.13 8.80 2.06
N ILE A 60 -3.07 9.18 1.34
CA ILE A 60 -1.68 8.95 1.73
C ILE A 60 -1.30 9.60 3.06
N PRO A 61 -1.58 10.89 3.33
CA PRO A 61 -1.19 11.51 4.59
C PRO A 61 -1.82 10.83 5.80
N ASP A 62 -3.08 10.40 5.66
CA ASP A 62 -3.87 9.88 6.77
C ASP A 62 -3.43 8.45 7.14
N PHE A 63 -3.16 7.56 6.15
CA PHE A 63 -2.61 6.25 6.48
C PHE A 63 -1.19 6.36 7.05
N ILE A 64 -0.37 7.29 6.55
CA ILE A 64 0.99 7.48 7.06
C ILE A 64 0.95 8.00 8.50
N GLU A 65 0.00 8.85 8.85
CA GLU A 65 -0.19 9.29 10.23
C GLU A 65 -0.52 8.09 11.14
N GLN A 66 -1.38 7.17 10.69
CA GLN A 66 -1.64 5.94 11.45
C GLN A 66 -0.39 5.06 11.60
N VAL A 67 0.45 4.95 10.57
CA VAL A 67 1.75 4.24 10.68
C VAL A 67 2.64 4.92 11.70
N LYS A 68 2.72 6.26 11.71
CA LYS A 68 3.51 7.03 12.67
C LYS A 68 3.05 6.79 14.11
N GLU A 69 1.74 6.65 14.34
CA GLU A 69 1.18 6.35 15.66
C GLU A 69 1.21 4.85 16.02
N GLY A 70 1.64 3.98 15.09
CA GLY A 70 1.73 2.54 15.30
C GLY A 70 0.41 1.76 15.07
N ASN A 71 -0.61 2.41 14.53
CA ASN A 71 -1.94 1.86 14.26
C ASN A 71 -2.01 1.22 12.87
N PHE A 72 -1.26 0.14 12.65
CA PHE A 72 -1.08 -0.43 11.30
C PHE A 72 -2.34 -1.03 10.69
N GLU A 73 -3.25 -1.56 11.50
CA GLU A 73 -4.52 -2.05 10.98
C GLU A 73 -5.40 -0.91 10.46
N GLU A 74 -5.48 0.19 11.19
CA GLU A 74 -6.21 1.38 10.75
C GLU A 74 -5.59 1.96 9.47
N ALA A 75 -4.26 2.00 9.39
CA ALA A 75 -3.56 2.39 8.17
C ALA A 75 -3.95 1.50 6.98
N TYR A 76 -4.10 0.18 7.20
CA TYR A 76 -4.51 -0.75 6.16
C TYR A 76 -5.94 -0.47 5.70
N GLN A 77 -6.87 -0.24 6.63
CA GLN A 77 -8.27 0.06 6.30
C GLN A 77 -8.37 1.34 5.45
N ILE A 78 -7.65 2.41 5.81
CA ILE A 78 -7.60 3.65 5.02
C ILE A 78 -7.11 3.41 3.59
N ILE A 79 -6.07 2.57 3.41
CA ILE A 79 -5.60 2.21 2.06
C ILE A 79 -6.66 1.39 1.32
N HIS A 80 -7.31 0.46 2.01
CA HIS A 80 -8.28 -0.48 1.44
C HIS A 80 -9.58 0.18 0.95
N GLU A 81 -9.88 1.40 1.40
CA GLU A 81 -11.00 2.21 0.89
C GLU A 81 -10.92 2.44 -0.63
N THR A 82 -9.70 2.53 -1.17
CA THR A 82 -9.46 2.91 -2.58
C THR A 82 -8.56 1.92 -3.34
N SER A 83 -7.76 1.11 -2.63
CA SER A 83 -6.85 0.14 -3.23
C SER A 83 -7.19 -1.29 -2.80
N SER A 84 -7.51 -2.14 -3.77
CA SER A 84 -7.76 -3.56 -3.52
C SER A 84 -6.48 -4.41 -3.43
N LEU A 85 -5.33 -3.88 -3.87
CA LEU A 85 -4.09 -4.65 -4.02
C LEU A 85 -2.87 -3.92 -3.44
N PRO A 86 -2.92 -3.38 -2.20
CA PRO A 86 -1.85 -2.55 -1.67
C PRO A 86 -0.50 -3.27 -1.52
N ALA A 87 -0.50 -4.57 -1.21
CA ALA A 87 0.73 -5.37 -1.17
C ALA A 87 1.42 -5.48 -2.54
N VAL A 88 0.66 -5.37 -3.64
CA VAL A 88 1.20 -5.38 -5.01
C VAL A 88 1.60 -3.96 -5.40
N CYS A 89 0.71 -2.98 -5.26
CA CYS A 89 0.94 -1.59 -5.64
C CYS A 89 2.17 -0.99 -4.94
N GLY A 90 2.32 -1.23 -3.63
CA GLY A 90 3.50 -0.80 -2.87
C GLY A 90 4.83 -1.40 -3.36
N ARG A 91 4.79 -2.50 -4.11
CA ARG A 91 5.96 -3.16 -4.71
C ARG A 91 6.26 -2.71 -6.13
N VAL A 92 5.23 -2.53 -6.97
CA VAL A 92 5.41 -2.45 -8.43
C VAL A 92 5.03 -1.11 -9.05
N CYS A 93 4.32 -0.23 -8.33
CA CYS A 93 4.02 1.10 -8.86
C CYS A 93 5.34 1.85 -9.14
N PRO A 94 5.45 2.57 -10.27
CA PRO A 94 6.58 3.47 -10.51
C PRO A 94 6.37 4.76 -9.70
N GLN A 95 6.63 4.72 -8.39
CA GLN A 95 6.28 5.83 -7.48
C GLN A 95 7.01 7.14 -7.86
N GLU A 96 8.19 7.04 -8.46
CA GLU A 96 8.97 8.15 -9.00
C GLU A 96 8.29 8.90 -10.16
N LYS A 97 7.21 8.33 -10.73
CA LYS A 97 6.33 8.97 -11.72
C LYS A 97 4.92 9.24 -11.19
N GLN A 98 4.63 8.87 -9.95
CA GLN A 98 3.31 8.90 -9.34
C GLN A 98 3.32 9.70 -8.01
N CYS A 99 2.84 9.10 -6.93
CA CYS A 99 2.64 9.74 -5.63
C CYS A 99 3.92 10.38 -5.07
N GLU A 100 5.07 9.70 -5.19
CA GLU A 100 6.34 10.21 -4.67
C GLU A 100 6.90 11.34 -5.54
N ALA A 101 6.63 11.35 -6.85
CA ALA A 101 6.98 12.44 -7.76
C ALA A 101 6.32 13.78 -7.37
N LYS A 102 5.18 13.72 -6.67
CA LYS A 102 4.42 14.90 -6.19
C LYS A 102 4.70 15.23 -4.72
N CYS A 103 5.52 14.44 -4.03
CA CYS A 103 5.80 14.65 -2.62
C CYS A 103 6.65 15.91 -2.41
N VAL A 104 6.20 16.82 -1.51
CA VAL A 104 6.90 18.08 -1.21
C VAL A 104 8.31 17.84 -0.65
N ARG A 105 8.53 16.73 0.09
CA ARG A 105 9.86 16.33 0.58
C ARG A 105 10.85 16.08 -0.56
N GLY A 106 10.35 15.64 -1.72
CA GLY A 106 11.13 15.36 -2.92
C GLY A 106 11.77 16.59 -3.59
N VAL A 107 11.39 17.82 -3.21
CA VAL A 107 11.93 19.05 -3.84
C VAL A 107 13.38 19.32 -3.43
N LYS A 108 13.76 19.02 -2.18
CA LYS A 108 15.10 19.29 -1.62
C LYS A 108 15.86 18.03 -1.19
N GLY A 109 15.25 16.86 -1.33
CA GLY A 109 15.80 15.58 -0.91
C GLY A 109 14.97 14.44 -1.48
N GLU A 110 14.98 13.30 -0.82
CA GLU A 110 14.13 12.18 -1.21
C GLU A 110 12.70 12.37 -0.67
N ALA A 111 11.72 12.03 -1.51
CA ALA A 111 10.32 11.93 -1.11
C ALA A 111 10.14 11.02 0.11
N VAL A 112 8.98 11.11 0.77
CA VAL A 112 8.55 10.06 1.70
C VAL A 112 8.40 8.77 0.91
N ALA A 113 8.88 7.64 1.45
CA ALA A 113 8.80 6.34 0.79
C ALA A 113 7.39 5.73 0.86
N ILE A 114 6.43 6.38 0.22
CA ILE A 114 5.00 6.04 0.25
C ILE A 114 4.78 4.59 -0.17
N GLY A 115 5.43 4.12 -1.25
CA GLY A 115 5.26 2.74 -1.71
C GLY A 115 5.77 1.71 -0.70
N ARG A 116 6.88 2.00 -0.01
CA ARG A 116 7.44 1.12 1.02
C ARG A 116 6.54 1.06 2.26
N LEU A 117 5.92 2.18 2.64
CA LEU A 117 4.96 2.24 3.74
C LEU A 117 3.66 1.49 3.39
N GLU A 118 3.11 1.68 2.18
CA GLU A 118 1.94 0.94 1.70
C GLU A 118 2.20 -0.57 1.71
N ARG A 119 3.37 -1.00 1.20
CA ARG A 119 3.83 -2.38 1.26
C ARG A 119 3.89 -2.90 2.69
N PHE A 120 4.55 -2.16 3.59
CA PHE A 120 4.71 -2.56 4.99
C PHE A 120 3.36 -2.79 5.65
N VAL A 121 2.42 -1.85 5.50
CA VAL A 121 1.08 -1.93 6.09
C VAL A 121 0.33 -3.16 5.58
N ALA A 122 0.35 -3.41 4.27
CA ALA A 122 -0.32 -4.57 3.69
C ALA A 122 0.33 -5.91 4.07
N ASP A 123 1.66 -5.96 4.14
CA ASP A 123 2.39 -7.15 4.59
C ASP A 123 2.13 -7.42 6.08
N TRP A 124 2.06 -6.37 6.91
CA TRP A 124 1.74 -6.47 8.32
C TRP A 124 0.31 -6.99 8.53
N HIS A 125 -0.69 -6.43 7.84
CA HIS A 125 -2.08 -6.89 7.90
C HIS A 125 -2.19 -8.39 7.58
N ARG A 126 -1.59 -8.82 6.47
CA ARG A 126 -1.59 -10.24 6.03
C ARG A 126 -1.08 -11.21 7.11
N VAL A 127 -0.11 -10.80 7.91
CA VAL A 127 0.52 -11.66 8.93
C VAL A 127 -0.22 -11.61 10.27
N ASN A 128 -0.74 -10.45 10.65
CA ASN A 128 -1.26 -10.19 12.00
C ASN A 128 -2.77 -10.27 12.12
N VAL A 129 -3.52 -10.03 11.05
CA VAL A 129 -4.98 -10.09 11.04
C VAL A 129 -5.44 -11.37 10.36
N LYS A 130 -6.32 -12.11 11.05
CA LYS A 130 -6.84 -13.42 10.60
C LYS A 130 -8.36 -13.46 10.62
N ASP A 131 -8.98 -12.30 10.48
CA ASP A 131 -10.43 -12.17 10.60
C ASP A 131 -11.15 -12.99 9.53
N GLU A 132 -12.22 -13.66 9.95
CA GLU A 132 -13.11 -14.35 9.02
C GLU A 132 -13.92 -13.31 8.23
N LEU A 133 -13.77 -13.35 6.91
CA LEU A 133 -14.57 -12.51 6.03
C LEU A 133 -16.05 -12.89 6.17
N LYS A 134 -16.87 -11.94 6.65
CA LYS A 134 -18.32 -12.11 6.67
C LYS A 134 -18.84 -12.08 5.23
N LYS A 135 -19.38 -13.20 4.78
CA LYS A 135 -20.04 -13.28 3.48
C LYS A 135 -21.31 -12.41 3.51
N PRO A 136 -21.45 -11.42 2.61
CA PRO A 136 -22.66 -10.63 2.53
C PRO A 136 -23.85 -11.49 2.06
N GLU A 137 -25.07 -11.05 2.38
CA GLU A 137 -26.29 -11.67 1.89
C GLU A 137 -26.35 -11.65 0.36
N GLY A 138 -26.81 -12.75 -0.21
CA GLY A 138 -26.88 -12.91 -1.66
C GLY A 138 -28.02 -12.09 -2.27
N ASN A 139 -27.74 -11.32 -3.31
CA ASN A 139 -28.75 -10.53 -4.04
C ASN A 139 -29.37 -11.25 -5.25
N GLY A 140 -29.02 -12.53 -5.49
CA GLY A 140 -29.55 -13.35 -6.58
C GLY A 140 -28.93 -13.12 -7.97
N HIS A 141 -28.10 -12.09 -8.15
CA HIS A 141 -27.44 -11.81 -9.44
C HIS A 141 -26.20 -12.69 -9.67
N LYS A 142 -25.87 -12.90 -10.95
CA LYS A 142 -24.70 -13.69 -11.40
C LYS A 142 -23.90 -12.88 -12.43
N VAL A 143 -22.57 -12.92 -12.33
CA VAL A 143 -21.67 -12.18 -13.21
C VAL A 143 -20.49 -13.08 -13.60
N ALA A 144 -20.09 -13.03 -14.86
CA ALA A 144 -18.85 -13.64 -15.34
C ALA A 144 -17.79 -12.55 -15.54
N VAL A 145 -16.60 -12.77 -15.01
CA VAL A 145 -15.42 -11.92 -15.17
C VAL A 145 -14.43 -12.71 -16.02
N VAL A 146 -14.14 -12.27 -17.24
CA VAL A 146 -13.20 -13.01 -18.12
C VAL A 146 -11.77 -12.52 -17.85
N GLY A 147 -11.00 -13.32 -17.11
CA GLY A 147 -9.58 -13.08 -16.84
C GLY A 147 -9.27 -12.76 -15.37
N ALA A 148 -8.25 -13.43 -14.83
CA ALA A 148 -7.87 -13.38 -13.41
C ALA A 148 -6.68 -12.43 -13.12
N GLY A 149 -6.48 -11.40 -13.94
CA GLY A 149 -5.49 -10.35 -13.67
C GLY A 149 -5.97 -9.36 -12.59
N PRO A 150 -5.16 -8.34 -12.25
CA PRO A 150 -5.51 -7.35 -11.23
C PRO A 150 -6.89 -6.71 -11.43
N ALA A 151 -7.27 -6.40 -12.68
CA ALA A 151 -8.58 -5.83 -13.01
C ALA A 151 -9.73 -6.81 -12.69
N GLY A 152 -9.62 -8.07 -13.11
CA GLY A 152 -10.65 -9.08 -12.91
C GLY A 152 -10.81 -9.46 -11.44
N LEU A 153 -9.70 -9.65 -10.72
CA LEU A 153 -9.72 -9.95 -9.28
C LEU A 153 -10.32 -8.81 -8.46
N THR A 154 -9.97 -7.56 -8.78
CA THR A 154 -10.55 -6.37 -8.12
C THR A 154 -12.06 -6.30 -8.38
N CYS A 155 -12.47 -6.43 -9.65
CA CYS A 155 -13.89 -6.44 -10.02
C CYS A 155 -14.66 -7.54 -9.29
N ALA A 156 -14.14 -8.78 -9.30
CA ALA A 156 -14.76 -9.91 -8.60
C ALA A 156 -14.86 -9.67 -7.09
N GLY A 157 -13.81 -9.14 -6.46
CA GLY A 157 -13.81 -8.80 -5.03
C GLY A 157 -14.88 -7.77 -4.66
N ASP A 158 -15.00 -6.70 -5.44
CA ASP A 158 -16.00 -5.65 -5.21
C ASP A 158 -17.43 -6.13 -5.47
N LEU A 159 -17.65 -6.95 -6.51
CA LEU A 159 -18.94 -7.58 -6.77
C LEU A 159 -19.34 -8.54 -5.64
N ALA A 160 -18.37 -9.29 -5.08
CA ALA A 160 -18.61 -10.19 -3.96
C ALA A 160 -19.03 -9.41 -2.71
N LYS A 161 -18.35 -8.29 -2.39
CA LYS A 161 -18.73 -7.37 -1.29
C LYS A 161 -20.16 -6.83 -1.44
N LYS A 162 -20.67 -6.70 -2.66
CA LYS A 162 -22.05 -6.26 -2.98
C LYS A 162 -23.10 -7.38 -2.95
N GLY A 163 -22.75 -8.59 -2.52
CA GLY A 163 -23.68 -9.72 -2.39
C GLY A 163 -23.93 -10.50 -3.68
N ILE A 164 -23.13 -10.31 -4.74
CA ILE A 164 -23.25 -11.10 -5.96
C ILE A 164 -22.66 -12.49 -5.71
N SER A 165 -23.51 -13.50 -5.68
CA SER A 165 -23.17 -14.85 -5.20
C SER A 165 -22.74 -15.82 -6.31
N GLY A 166 -23.02 -15.52 -7.57
CA GLY A 166 -22.66 -16.35 -8.72
C GLY A 166 -21.53 -15.77 -9.58
N ILE A 167 -20.44 -15.33 -8.96
CA ILE A 167 -19.26 -14.82 -9.69
C ILE A 167 -18.44 -15.99 -10.23
N ARG A 168 -18.13 -15.95 -11.52
CA ARG A 168 -17.19 -16.88 -12.17
C ARG A 168 -16.06 -16.08 -12.80
N VAL A 169 -14.82 -16.37 -12.40
CA VAL A 169 -13.59 -15.78 -12.96
C VAL A 169 -12.93 -16.80 -13.88
#